data_AF-A0A252BZ19-F1
#
_entry.id   AF-A0A252BZ19-F1
#
_cell.length_a   1.000
_cell.length_b   1.000
_cell.length_c   1.000
_cell.angle_alpha   90.00
_cell.angle_beta   90.00
_cell.angle_gamma   90.00
#
_symmetry.space_group_name_H-M   'P 1'
#
loop_
_entity.id
_entity.type
_entity.pdbx_description
1 polymer ?
#
loop_
_entity_poly.entity_id
_entity_poly.type
_entity_poly.pdbx_seq_one_letter_code
_entity_poly.pdbx_strand_id
1 'polypeptide(L)'
;MKISNGVLAAALVAGLSLTGLSAHAAGPGGMGGGMGVGSTFGGPGGNALDGLDLTRKQRNQIATILKEAHDQDQAQDTQEQFENLHAQIEDLLSAPGPLDQDKIAQVQQQMAALRAEREARHLQTASRIHDVLTPDQLAQMRDRQKRIHALLGELNALQHPAQQISSDTQKK
;
A
#
# COMPACT_ATOMS: atom_id res chain seq x y z
N MET A 1 34.37 -22.27 51.04
CA MET A 1 32.95 -22.71 51.05
C MET A 1 32.30 -22.28 52.36
N LYS A 2 31.21 -21.50 52.28
CA LYS A 2 30.03 -21.46 53.18
C LYS A 2 29.33 -20.12 52.96
N ILE A 3 28.25 -20.14 52.19
CA ILE A 3 27.32 -19.02 51.98
C ILE A 3 26.05 -19.43 52.72
N SER A 4 25.57 -18.58 53.62
CA SER A 4 24.38 -18.82 54.44
C SER A 4 23.17 -18.01 53.94
N ASN A 5 22.01 -18.66 54.00
CA ASN A 5 20.71 -18.26 53.43
C ASN A 5 20.02 -17.13 54.20
N GLY A 6 19.26 -16.29 53.48
CA GLY A 6 18.42 -15.23 54.03
C GLY A 6 17.08 -15.09 53.29
N VAL A 7 16.10 -15.91 53.71
CA VAL A 7 14.66 -15.67 53.92
C VAL A 7 13.85 -14.79 52.95
N LEU A 8 12.91 -15.44 52.25
CA LEU A 8 11.67 -14.88 51.69
C LEU A 8 10.74 -14.36 52.78
N ALA A 9 10.14 -13.18 52.57
CA ALA A 9 8.96 -12.72 53.28
C ALA A 9 7.90 -12.20 52.30
N ALA A 10 6.68 -12.72 52.46
CA ALA A 10 5.47 -12.39 51.73
C ALA A 10 4.57 -11.47 52.58
N ALA A 11 3.75 -10.62 51.95
CA ALA A 11 2.45 -10.11 52.45
C ALA A 11 1.75 -9.33 51.31
N LEU A 12 0.61 -9.79 50.75
CA LEU A 12 -0.80 -9.50 51.16
C LEU A 12 -1.20 -8.03 50.88
N VAL A 13 -2.38 -7.61 50.39
CA VAL A 13 -3.58 -8.17 49.73
C VAL A 13 -4.46 -6.94 49.36
N ALA A 14 -5.22 -7.05 48.26
CA ALA A 14 -6.48 -6.37 47.88
C ALA A 14 -6.69 -4.83 47.93
N GLY A 15 -7.27 -4.34 46.82
CA GLY A 15 -8.07 -3.10 46.77
C GLY A 15 -8.84 -2.98 45.44
N LEU A 16 -10.15 -3.29 45.47
CA LEU A 16 -11.11 -3.05 44.38
C LEU A 16 -11.35 -1.56 44.16
N SER A 17 -11.59 -1.11 42.91
CA SER A 17 -12.89 -0.54 42.48
C SER A 17 -12.84 -0.02 41.03
N LEU A 18 -13.94 -0.26 40.31
CA LEU A 18 -14.20 0.20 38.95
C LEU A 18 -14.44 1.71 38.92
N THR A 19 -13.80 2.43 38.00
CA THR A 19 -14.39 3.59 37.32
C THR A 19 -14.14 3.47 35.83
N GLY A 20 -15.20 3.09 35.10
CA GLY A 20 -15.22 3.12 33.65
C GLY A 20 -15.28 4.57 33.17
N LEU A 21 -14.18 5.06 32.62
CA LEU A 21 -14.20 6.22 31.73
C LEU A 21 -14.14 5.68 30.30
N SER A 22 -15.31 5.61 29.66
CA SER A 22 -15.42 5.41 28.22
C SER A 22 -14.87 6.64 27.50
N ALA A 23 -13.55 6.71 27.36
CA ALA A 23 -12.91 7.65 26.46
C ALA A 23 -13.19 7.19 25.03
N HIS A 24 -14.21 7.78 24.41
CA HIS A 24 -14.29 7.87 22.95
C HIS A 24 -13.10 8.73 22.50
N ALA A 25 -11.95 8.07 22.31
CA ALA A 25 -10.85 8.64 21.56
C ALA A 25 -11.28 8.68 20.10
N ALA A 26 -12.04 9.73 19.75
CA ALA A 26 -12.02 10.28 18.41
C ALA A 26 -10.55 10.68 18.15
N GLY A 27 -9.81 9.77 17.50
CA GLY A 27 -8.45 10.03 17.08
C GLY A 27 -8.42 11.23 16.13
N PRO A 28 -7.54 12.22 16.35
CA PRO A 28 -7.31 13.28 15.38
C PRO A 28 -6.46 12.71 14.25
N GLY A 29 -6.94 12.72 13.01
CA GLY A 29 -6.08 12.39 11.88
C GLY A 29 -6.78 12.04 10.57
N GLY A 30 -6.90 13.05 9.71
CA GLY A 30 -6.56 12.91 8.29
C GLY A 30 -7.42 11.99 7.44
N MET A 31 -8.54 12.52 6.94
CA MET A 31 -9.08 12.13 5.64
C MET A 31 -8.18 12.71 4.54
N GLY A 32 -6.93 12.23 4.49
CA GLY A 32 -5.96 12.50 3.46
C GLY A 32 -5.65 11.16 2.81
N GLY A 33 -6.20 10.93 1.61
CA GLY A 33 -5.85 9.79 0.77
C GLY A 33 -4.40 9.91 0.32
N GLY A 34 -3.47 9.62 1.23
CA GLY A 34 -2.07 9.45 0.92
C GLY A 34 -1.91 8.14 0.18
N MET A 35 -1.25 8.18 -0.98
CA MET A 35 -0.71 7.02 -1.67
C MET A 35 0.43 6.37 -0.86
N GLY A 36 0.15 5.98 0.39
CA GLY A 36 1.11 5.33 1.28
C GLY A 36 0.67 3.89 1.52
N VAL A 37 1.49 2.94 1.06
CA VAL A 37 1.73 1.53 1.46
C VAL A 37 0.59 0.59 1.94
N GLY A 38 -0.63 1.07 2.17
CA GLY A 38 -1.83 0.31 2.52
C GLY A 38 -2.75 0.01 1.34
N SER A 39 -2.37 0.46 0.14
CA SER A 39 -3.01 0.08 -1.12
C SER A 39 -2.47 -1.27 -1.60
N THR A 40 -2.46 -2.28 -0.73
CA THR A 40 -1.86 -3.60 -1.02
C THR A 40 -2.56 -4.32 -2.18
N PHE A 41 -3.69 -3.78 -2.62
CA PHE A 41 -4.42 -4.13 -3.84
C PHE A 41 -5.07 -2.87 -4.46
N GLY A 42 -4.35 -1.76 -4.52
CA GLY A 42 -4.84 -0.47 -5.01
C GLY A 42 -5.05 -0.43 -6.51
N GLY A 43 -6.03 -1.19 -7.00
CA GLY A 43 -6.67 -0.88 -8.26
C GLY A 43 -7.59 0.33 -8.10
N PRO A 44 -8.00 0.97 -9.21
CA PRO A 44 -9.06 1.96 -9.15
C PRO A 44 -10.31 1.30 -8.54
N GLY A 45 -10.81 1.80 -7.39
CA GLY A 45 -11.98 1.24 -6.70
C GLY A 45 -11.82 0.86 -5.21
N GLY A 46 -10.70 1.16 -4.56
CA GLY A 46 -10.55 1.03 -3.09
C GLY A 46 -9.70 -0.17 -2.64
N ASN A 47 -9.74 -0.49 -1.34
CA ASN A 47 -8.93 -1.58 -0.78
C ASN A 47 -9.57 -2.94 -1.14
N ALA A 48 -8.79 -3.91 -1.63
CA ALA A 48 -9.37 -5.21 -2.02
C ALA A 48 -9.88 -6.06 -0.85
N LEU A 49 -9.63 -5.66 0.39
CA LEU A 49 -10.21 -6.30 1.57
C LEU A 49 -11.61 -5.76 1.93
N ASP A 50 -12.04 -4.67 1.31
CA ASP A 50 -13.30 -4.00 1.66
C ASP A 50 -14.52 -4.89 1.40
N GLY A 51 -15.41 -4.99 2.39
CA GLY A 51 -16.65 -5.76 2.29
C GLY A 51 -16.46 -7.29 2.40
N LEU A 52 -15.26 -7.78 2.68
CA LEU A 52 -15.06 -9.18 3.07
C LEU A 52 -15.43 -9.36 4.55
N ASP A 53 -16.18 -10.42 4.87
CA ASP A 53 -16.40 -10.82 6.26
C ASP A 53 -15.17 -11.58 6.78
N LEU A 54 -14.20 -10.82 7.30
CA LEU A 54 -12.97 -11.36 7.86
C LEU A 54 -13.21 -11.83 9.30
N THR A 55 -12.68 -12.98 9.69
CA THR A 55 -12.65 -13.36 11.10
C THR A 55 -11.71 -12.44 11.90
N ARG A 56 -11.87 -12.39 13.23
CA ARG A 56 -10.94 -11.63 14.09
C ARG A 56 -9.49 -12.09 13.93
N LYS A 57 -9.28 -13.40 13.75
CA LYS A 57 -7.95 -13.98 13.52
C LYS A 57 -7.34 -13.48 12.21
N GLN A 58 -8.11 -13.54 11.12
CA GLN A 58 -7.66 -13.05 9.80
C GLN A 58 -7.33 -11.55 9.84
N ARG A 59 -8.19 -10.73 10.45
CA ARG A 59 -7.94 -9.28 10.61
C ARG A 59 -6.61 -9.00 11.33
N ASN A 60 -6.34 -9.72 12.43
CA ASN A 60 -5.10 -9.55 13.17
C ASN A 60 -3.88 -9.96 12.34
N GLN A 61 -3.96 -11.09 11.63
CA GLN A 61 -2.86 -11.56 10.78
C GLN A 61 -2.56 -10.59 9.64
N ILE A 62 -3.61 -10.10 8.96
CA ILE A 62 -3.48 -9.11 7.90
C ILE A 62 -2.89 -7.80 8.45
N ALA A 63 -3.37 -7.31 9.59
CA ALA A 63 -2.82 -6.10 10.20
C ALA A 63 -1.32 -6.24 10.51
N THR A 64 -0.88 -7.40 10.99
CA THR A 64 0.55 -7.69 11.19
C THR A 64 1.32 -7.68 9.87
N ILE A 65 0.82 -8.34 8.82
CA ILE A 65 1.45 -8.35 7.49
C ILE A 65 1.61 -6.93 6.95
N LEU A 66 0.56 -6.11 7.03
CA LEU A 66 0.57 -4.73 6.56
C LEU A 66 1.52 -3.85 7.36
N LYS A 67 1.57 -4.04 8.68
CA LYS A 67 2.52 -3.33 9.54
C LYS A 67 3.97 -3.66 9.18
N GLU A 68 4.28 -4.94 9.01
CA GLU A 68 5.63 -5.37 8.62
C GLU A 68 6.04 -4.81 7.25
N ALA A 69 5.13 -4.85 6.27
CA ALA A 69 5.37 -4.27 4.96
C ALA A 69 5.60 -2.76 5.02
N HIS A 70 4.80 -2.04 5.81
CA HIS A 70 4.99 -0.61 6.05
C HIS A 70 6.36 -0.33 6.69
N ASP A 71 6.71 -1.05 7.75
CA ASP A 71 7.98 -0.87 8.46
C ASP A 71 9.18 -1.16 7.53
N GLN A 72 9.06 -2.17 6.66
CA GLN A 72 10.07 -2.49 5.65
C GLN A 72 10.22 -1.38 4.60
N ASP A 73 9.11 -0.86 4.07
CA ASP A 73 9.18 0.19 3.05
C ASP A 73 9.72 1.52 3.62
N GLN A 74 9.44 1.83 4.88
CA GLN A 74 10.06 2.97 5.58
C GLN A 74 11.58 2.78 5.74
N ALA A 75 12.04 1.55 6.00
CA ALA A 75 13.46 1.26 6.20
C ALA A 75 14.28 1.32 4.90
N GLN A 76 13.67 1.06 3.73
CA GLN A 76 14.40 1.00 2.45
C GLN A 76 14.50 2.35 1.71
N ASP A 77 13.85 3.41 2.22
CA ASP A 77 13.77 4.75 1.62
C ASP A 77 13.71 4.79 0.08
N THR A 78 12.85 3.94 -0.47
CA THR A 78 12.71 3.83 -1.92
C THR A 78 12.11 5.09 -2.56
N GLN A 79 11.53 5.99 -1.76
CA GLN A 79 11.02 7.27 -2.23
C GLN A 79 12.18 8.25 -2.47
N GLU A 80 13.08 8.43 -1.49
CA GLU A 80 14.28 9.26 -1.65
C GLU A 80 15.12 8.77 -2.84
N GLN A 81 15.24 7.46 -3.04
CA GLN A 81 15.96 6.91 -4.18
C GLN A 81 15.34 7.31 -5.53
N PHE A 82 14.01 7.34 -5.65
CA PHE A 82 13.37 7.84 -6.87
C PHE A 82 13.58 9.33 -7.06
N GLU A 83 13.49 10.12 -5.99
CA GLU A 83 13.71 11.58 -6.04
C GLU A 83 15.13 11.89 -6.50
N ASN A 84 16.13 11.17 -5.98
CA ASN A 84 17.53 11.30 -6.39
C ASN A 84 17.76 10.89 -7.86
N LEU A 85 17.07 9.86 -8.35
CA LEU A 85 17.16 9.46 -9.76
C LEU A 85 16.47 10.48 -10.68
N HIS A 86 15.36 11.07 -10.24
CA HIS A 86 14.68 12.15 -10.96
C HIS A 86 15.55 13.41 -11.05
N ALA A 87 16.17 13.82 -9.94
CA ALA A 87 17.11 14.94 -9.93
C ALA A 87 18.29 14.72 -10.89
N GLN A 88 18.84 13.50 -10.95
CA GLN A 88 19.90 13.16 -11.92
C GLN A 88 19.44 13.32 -13.38
N ILE A 89 18.19 12.94 -13.70
CA ILE A 89 17.64 13.16 -15.05
C ILE A 89 17.50 14.66 -15.32
N GLU A 90 16.98 15.43 -14.38
CA GLU A 90 16.82 16.88 -14.51
C GLU A 90 18.17 17.58 -14.74
N ASP A 91 19.21 17.19 -14.00
CA ASP A 91 20.57 17.68 -14.16
C ASP A 91 21.14 17.33 -15.55
N LEU A 92 20.98 16.08 -15.99
CA LEU A 92 21.47 15.63 -17.31
C LEU A 92 20.78 16.38 -18.47
N LEU A 93 19.48 16.65 -18.33
CA LEU A 93 18.69 17.33 -19.37
C LEU A 93 18.89 18.85 -19.37
N SER A 94 19.31 19.43 -18.24
CA SER A 94 19.58 20.87 -18.11
C SER A 94 21.04 21.26 -18.31
N ALA A 95 21.95 20.28 -18.33
CA ALA A 95 23.38 20.51 -18.55
C ALA A 95 23.66 21.14 -19.94
N PRO A 96 24.52 22.17 -20.02
CA PRO A 96 24.89 22.77 -21.30
C PRO A 96 25.77 21.81 -22.11
N GLY A 97 25.50 21.71 -23.41
CA GLY A 97 26.28 20.90 -24.35
C GLY A 97 25.48 19.73 -24.93
N PRO A 98 26.17 18.78 -25.60
CA PRO A 98 25.54 17.58 -26.13
C PRO A 98 24.98 16.70 -25.00
N LEU A 99 23.82 16.10 -25.25
CA LEU A 99 23.16 15.22 -24.29
C LEU A 99 23.89 13.88 -24.16
N ASP A 100 24.20 13.49 -22.92
CA ASP A 100 24.83 12.21 -22.59
C ASP A 100 23.78 11.09 -22.53
N GLN A 101 23.54 10.47 -23.69
CA GLN A 101 22.55 9.41 -23.87
C GLN A 101 22.86 8.16 -23.02
N ASP A 102 24.14 7.85 -22.83
CA ASP A 102 24.57 6.67 -22.07
C ASP A 102 24.22 6.83 -20.58
N LYS A 103 24.42 8.02 -20.02
CA LYS A 103 24.00 8.32 -18.65
C LYS A 103 22.49 8.29 -18.48
N ILE A 104 21.73 8.83 -19.43
CA ILE A 104 20.25 8.73 -19.38
C ILE A 104 19.82 7.27 -19.36
N ALA A 105 20.39 6.44 -20.24
CA ALA A 105 20.07 5.01 -20.29
C ALA A 105 20.42 4.31 -18.96
N GLN A 106 21.53 4.67 -18.33
CA GLN A 106 21.91 4.14 -17.02
C GLN A 106 20.91 4.53 -15.92
N VAL A 107 20.51 5.80 -15.84
CA VAL A 107 19.52 6.24 -14.84
C VAL A 107 18.16 5.59 -15.09
N GLN A 108 17.76 5.43 -16.36
CA GLN A 108 16.55 4.71 -16.72
C GLN A 108 16.57 3.26 -16.22
N GLN A 109 17.69 2.55 -16.38
CA GLN A 109 17.85 1.18 -15.89
C GLN A 109 17.75 1.12 -14.36
N GLN A 110 18.36 2.07 -13.63
CA GLN A 110 18.28 2.14 -12.18
C GLN A 110 16.83 2.36 -11.71
N MET A 111 16.09 3.27 -12.35
CA MET A 111 14.68 3.46 -12.04
C MET A 111 13.85 2.20 -12.31
N ALA A 112 14.13 1.49 -13.41
CA ALA A 112 13.43 0.24 -13.73
C ALA A 112 13.69 -0.85 -12.68
N ALA A 113 14.95 -1.00 -12.25
CA ALA A 113 15.32 -1.94 -11.19
C ALA A 113 14.63 -1.60 -9.86
N LEU A 114 14.62 -0.32 -9.47
CA LEU A 114 13.96 0.12 -8.24
C LEU A 114 12.44 -0.11 -8.26
N ARG A 115 11.79 0.13 -9.40
CA ARG A 115 10.36 -0.20 -9.59
C ARG A 115 10.10 -1.69 -9.46
N ALA A 116 10.94 -2.51 -10.08
CA ALA A 116 10.80 -3.97 -10.02
C ALA A 116 10.97 -4.50 -8.59
N GLU A 117 11.93 -3.96 -7.82
CA GLU A 117 12.11 -4.34 -6.42
C GLU A 117 10.88 -3.98 -5.57
N ARG A 118 10.38 -2.75 -5.71
CA ARG A 118 9.17 -2.30 -5.01
C ARG A 118 7.96 -3.17 -5.35
N GLU A 119 7.76 -3.48 -6.62
CA GLU A 119 6.65 -4.34 -7.07
C GLU A 119 6.77 -5.74 -6.49
N ALA A 120 7.98 -6.33 -6.47
CA ALA A 120 8.20 -7.64 -5.88
C ALA A 120 7.81 -7.68 -4.39
N ARG A 121 8.10 -6.64 -3.62
CA ARG A 121 7.69 -6.54 -2.21
C ARG A 121 6.17 -6.40 -2.03
N HIS A 122 5.53 -5.61 -2.88
CA HIS A 122 4.06 -5.50 -2.87
C HIS A 122 3.40 -6.84 -3.21
N LEU A 123 3.89 -7.55 -4.23
CA LEU A 123 3.42 -8.89 -4.59
C LEU A 123 3.63 -9.91 -3.48
N GLN A 124 4.79 -9.86 -2.80
CA GLN A 124 5.04 -10.72 -1.64
C GLN A 124 4.02 -10.45 -0.53
N THR A 125 3.73 -9.19 -0.24
CA THR A 125 2.73 -8.81 0.76
C THR A 125 1.33 -9.28 0.36
N ALA A 126 0.94 -9.06 -0.90
CA ALA A 126 -0.33 -9.52 -1.45
C ALA A 126 -0.46 -11.06 -1.39
N SER A 127 0.60 -11.81 -1.68
CA SER A 127 0.64 -13.27 -1.54
C SER A 127 0.42 -13.71 -0.10
N ARG A 128 1.06 -13.05 0.86
CA ARG A 128 0.87 -13.37 2.29
C ARG A 128 -0.57 -13.11 2.74
N ILE A 129 -1.21 -12.05 2.23
CA ILE A 129 -2.62 -11.77 2.51
C ILE A 129 -3.53 -12.79 1.84
N HIS A 130 -3.25 -13.16 0.59
CA HIS A 130 -3.99 -14.21 -0.14
C HIS A 130 -4.08 -15.51 0.68
N ASP A 131 -2.97 -15.93 1.28
CA ASP A 131 -2.88 -17.17 2.08
C ASP A 131 -3.67 -17.12 3.39
N VAL A 132 -4.09 -15.93 3.84
CA VAL A 132 -4.96 -15.76 5.01
C VAL A 132 -6.44 -15.87 4.66
N LEU A 133 -6.81 -15.62 3.40
CA LEU A 133 -8.20 -15.59 2.95
C LEU A 133 -8.71 -16.98 2.59
N THR A 134 -10.02 -17.19 2.73
CA THR A 134 -10.68 -18.42 2.27
C THR A 134 -10.94 -18.37 0.77
N PRO A 135 -11.16 -19.52 0.10
CA PRO A 135 -11.53 -19.54 -1.32
C PRO A 135 -12.77 -18.69 -1.64
N ASP A 136 -13.77 -18.69 -0.76
CA ASP A 136 -15.00 -17.90 -0.94
C ASP A 136 -14.74 -16.38 -0.83
N GLN A 137 -13.90 -15.96 0.11
CA GLN A 137 -13.47 -14.57 0.25
C GLN A 137 -12.67 -14.09 -0.97
N LEU A 138 -11.79 -14.95 -1.51
CA LEU A 138 -11.06 -14.68 -2.75
C LEU A 138 -11.99 -14.58 -3.96
N ALA A 139 -13.00 -15.45 -4.06
CA ALA A 139 -14.01 -15.38 -5.11
C ALA A 139 -14.82 -14.07 -5.03
N GLN A 140 -15.24 -13.68 -3.82
CA GLN A 140 -15.94 -12.40 -3.59
C GLN A 140 -15.09 -11.21 -4.01
N MET A 141 -13.80 -11.21 -3.65
CA MET A 141 -12.85 -10.17 -4.04
C MET A 141 -12.71 -10.06 -5.57
N ARG A 142 -12.52 -11.19 -6.26
CA ARG A 142 -12.41 -11.25 -7.72
C ARG A 142 -13.67 -10.72 -8.41
N ASP A 143 -14.84 -11.12 -7.92
CA ASP A 143 -16.11 -10.71 -8.53
C ASP A 143 -16.37 -9.21 -8.31
N ARG A 144 -15.99 -8.67 -7.15
CA ARG A 144 -16.02 -7.21 -6.91
C ARG A 144 -15.07 -6.47 -7.85
N GLN A 145 -13.83 -6.92 -8.00
CA GLN A 145 -12.84 -6.32 -8.90
C GLN A 145 -13.35 -6.28 -10.34
N LYS A 146 -13.94 -7.38 -10.85
CA LYS A 146 -14.54 -7.43 -12.19
C LYS A 146 -15.62 -6.36 -12.38
N ARG A 147 -16.50 -6.16 -11.40
CA ARG A 147 -17.55 -5.14 -11.45
C ARG A 147 -16.98 -3.73 -11.46
N ILE A 148 -16.00 -3.47 -10.60
CA ILE A 148 -15.31 -2.18 -10.54
C ILE A 148 -14.64 -1.87 -11.89
N HIS A 149 -13.94 -2.82 -12.49
CA HIS A 149 -13.33 -2.63 -13.82
C HIS A 149 -14.37 -2.35 -14.91
N ALA A 150 -15.51 -3.05 -14.90
CA ALA A 150 -16.60 -2.79 -15.84
C ALA A 150 -17.14 -1.35 -15.68
N LEU A 151 -17.43 -0.93 -14.44
CA LEU A 151 -17.93 0.42 -14.13
C LEU A 151 -16.96 1.52 -14.56
N LEU A 152 -15.65 1.33 -14.33
CA LEU A 152 -14.64 2.28 -14.76
C LEU A 152 -14.50 2.33 -16.29
N GLY A 153 -14.66 1.18 -16.96
CA GLY A 153 -14.72 1.11 -18.42
C GLY A 153 -15.90 1.91 -18.99
N GLU A 154 -17.09 1.75 -18.39
CA GLU A 154 -18.28 2.53 -18.74
C GLU A 154 -18.08 4.02 -18.49
N LEU A 155 -17.55 4.39 -17.31
CA LEU A 155 -17.24 5.79 -16.99
C LEU A 155 -16.27 6.40 -18.00
N ASN A 156 -15.20 5.68 -18.35
CA ASN A 156 -14.23 6.13 -19.33
C ASN A 156 -14.85 6.32 -20.72
N ALA A 157 -15.75 5.42 -21.14
CA ALA A 157 -16.47 5.55 -22.40
C ALA A 157 -17.42 6.75 -22.43
N LEU A 158 -18.05 7.08 -21.29
CA LEU A 158 -18.89 8.28 -21.16
C LEU A 158 -18.06 9.57 -21.15
N GLN A 159 -16.87 9.56 -20.56
CA GLN A 159 -15.95 10.71 -20.51
C GLN A 159 -15.26 10.97 -21.85
N HIS A 160 -14.95 9.91 -22.58
CA HIS A 160 -14.34 9.96 -23.91
C HIS A 160 -15.31 9.37 -24.94
N PRO A 161 -16.45 10.04 -25.21
CA PRO A 161 -17.37 9.57 -26.24
C PRO A 161 -16.60 9.52 -27.55
N ALA A 162 -16.71 8.41 -28.28
CA ALA A 162 -16.09 8.29 -29.60
C ALA A 162 -16.48 9.52 -30.41
N GLN A 163 -15.48 10.28 -30.87
CA GLN A 163 -15.76 11.39 -31.76
C GLN A 163 -16.44 10.79 -32.99
N GLN A 164 -17.75 10.98 -33.11
CA GLN A 164 -18.45 10.85 -34.36
C GLN A 164 -17.90 11.94 -35.26
N ILE A 165 -16.76 11.66 -35.88
CA ILE A 165 -16.28 12.44 -37.02
C ILE A 165 -17.31 12.15 -38.11
N SER A 166 -18.34 12.99 -38.15
CA SER A 166 -19.28 13.09 -39.25
C SER A 166 -18.46 13.19 -40.52
N SER A 167 -18.35 12.07 -41.22
CA SER A 167 -17.65 11.94 -42.49
C SER A 167 -18.47 12.55 -43.64
N ASP A 168 -19.27 13.57 -43.35
CA ASP A 168 -20.34 14.07 -44.22
C ASP A 168 -20.00 15.41 -44.90
N THR A 169 -18.74 15.88 -44.79
CA THR A 169 -18.30 17.13 -45.45
C THR A 169 -17.14 16.94 -46.43
N GLN A 170 -17.00 15.75 -47.02
CA GLN A 170 -16.09 15.49 -48.15
C GLN A 170 -16.90 15.09 -49.40
N LYS A 171 -17.98 15.80 -49.69
CA LYS A 171 -18.56 15.90 -51.04
C LYS A 171 -19.16 17.28 -51.24
N LYS A 172 -18.33 18.23 -51.67
CA LYS A 172 -18.74 19.32 -52.55
C LYS A 172 -17.53 19.91 -53.26
#